data_AF-A0A7X9XDV6-F1
#
_entry.id   AF-A0A7X9XDV6-F1
#
_cell.length_a   1.000
_cell.length_b   1.000
_cell.length_c   1.000
_cell.angle_alpha   90.00
_cell.angle_beta   90.00
_cell.angle_gamma   90.00
#
_symmetry.space_group_name_H-M   'P 1'
#
loop_
_entity.id
_entity.type
_entity.pdbx_description
1 polymer ?
#
loop_
_entity_poly.entity_id
_entity_poly.type
_entity_poly.pdbx_seq_one_letter_code
_entity_poly.pdbx_strand_id
1 'polypeptide(L)'
;QQQDLLYTVAEMAADAWTARVVGVVKQALHAGVDGLEAVLAAMCQPQVAIVSLTITEKGYCHSPASGELQLDHPLIAADLHNPHQPKSAAGVVVEALSRRRAAGLPAFTVMSCDNMPENGHVMRNVVCAYARALDEDLAAWIEQNVTFPSTMVDRIVPAVTAETLDKITQL
;
A
#
# COMPACT_ATOMS: atom_id res chain seq x y z
N GLN A 1 1.08 0.89 -22.09
CA GLN A 1 2.23 0.26 -21.41
C GLN A 1 2.95 -0.63 -22.43
N GLN A 2 4.29 -0.71 -22.41
CA GLN A 2 5.10 -1.21 -23.55
C GLN A 2 5.67 -2.64 -23.36
N GLN A 3 5.62 -3.22 -22.15
CA GLN A 3 6.25 -4.52 -21.83
C GLN A 3 5.25 -5.54 -21.25
N ASP A 4 3.95 -5.38 -21.54
CA ASP A 4 2.91 -6.31 -21.08
C ASP A 4 2.91 -6.60 -19.57
N LEU A 5 3.30 -5.61 -18.75
CA LEU A 5 3.42 -5.68 -17.28
C LEU A 5 4.47 -6.69 -16.77
N LEU A 6 5.34 -7.16 -17.66
CA LEU A 6 6.46 -8.02 -17.31
C LEU A 6 7.62 -7.19 -16.75
N TYR A 7 8.34 -7.77 -15.78
CA TYR A 7 9.57 -7.20 -15.27
C TYR A 7 10.57 -8.31 -14.92
N THR A 8 11.87 -7.97 -14.93
CA THR A 8 12.94 -8.92 -14.64
C THR A 8 13.41 -8.76 -13.19
N VAL A 9 13.52 -9.87 -12.47
CA VAL A 9 14.23 -9.97 -11.20
C VAL A 9 15.52 -10.73 -11.45
N ALA A 10 16.66 -10.11 -11.17
CA ALA A 10 17.97 -10.73 -11.22
C ALA A 10 18.49 -10.96 -9.79
N GLU A 11 18.72 -12.22 -9.42
CA GLU A 11 19.32 -12.61 -8.15
C GLU A 11 20.83 -12.75 -8.34
N MET A 12 21.59 -12.06 -7.48
CA MET A 12 23.05 -11.99 -7.53
C MET A 12 23.66 -12.74 -6.35
N ALA A 13 24.44 -13.78 -6.63
CA ALA A 13 25.30 -14.46 -5.67
C ALA A 13 26.78 -14.28 -6.05
N ALA A 14 27.70 -14.71 -5.18
CA ALA A 14 29.14 -14.60 -5.43
C ALA A 14 29.60 -15.40 -6.66
N ASP A 15 28.89 -16.48 -6.98
CA ASP A 15 29.23 -17.49 -7.97
C ASP A 15 28.30 -17.51 -9.18
N ALA A 16 27.08 -16.97 -9.06
CA ALA A 16 26.09 -17.01 -10.13
C ALA A 16 25.12 -15.83 -10.11
N TRP A 17 24.57 -15.56 -11.29
CA TRP A 17 23.41 -14.70 -11.47
C TRP A 17 22.28 -15.52 -12.07
N THR A 18 21.07 -15.35 -11.56
CA THR A 18 19.88 -15.96 -12.15
C THR A 18 18.83 -14.90 -12.40
N ALA A 19 18.23 -14.91 -13.58
CA ALA A 19 17.19 -13.96 -13.96
C ALA A 19 15.85 -14.69 -14.12
N ARG A 20 14.79 -14.03 -13.68
CA ARG A 20 13.41 -14.47 -13.90
C ARG A 20 12.59 -13.30 -14.41
N VAL A 21 11.84 -13.54 -15.48
CA VAL A 21 10.75 -12.65 -15.89
C VAL A 21 9.52 -12.97 -15.04
N VAL A 22 9.03 -11.96 -14.34
CA VAL A 22 7.85 -12.04 -13.48
C VAL A 22 6.64 -11.46 -14.22
N GLY A 23 5.51 -12.18 -14.19
CA GLY A 23 4.29 -11.84 -14.90
C GLY A 23 3.02 -11.87 -14.05
N VAL A 24 3.15 -11.70 -12.73
CA VAL A 24 1.98 -11.71 -11.81
C VAL A 24 1.21 -10.38 -11.83
N VAL A 25 1.81 -9.30 -12.32
CA VAL A 25 1.16 -7.98 -12.40
C VAL A 25 0.13 -8.01 -13.53
N LYS A 26 -1.14 -7.78 -13.19
CA LYS A 26 -2.26 -7.75 -14.15
C LYS A 26 -2.65 -6.34 -14.57
N GLN A 27 -2.32 -5.35 -13.74
CA GLN A 27 -2.56 -3.94 -13.98
C GLN A 27 -1.55 -3.12 -13.18
N ALA A 28 -1.08 -2.00 -13.73
CA ALA A 28 -0.28 -1.02 -13.00
C ALA A 28 -0.93 0.36 -13.17
N LEU A 29 -1.31 0.97 -12.05
CA LEU A 29 -2.04 2.23 -11.98
C LEU A 29 -1.24 3.24 -11.17
N HIS A 30 -1.19 4.47 -11.66
CA HIS A 30 -0.63 5.60 -10.95
C HIS A 30 -1.67 6.71 -10.83
N ALA A 31 -2.01 7.13 -9.60
CA ALA A 31 -3.09 8.09 -9.36
C ALA A 31 -2.94 9.41 -10.13
N GLY A 32 -1.71 9.88 -10.36
CA GLY A 32 -1.44 11.09 -11.15
C GLY A 32 -1.45 10.90 -12.68
N VAL A 33 -1.50 9.66 -13.18
CA VAL A 33 -1.52 9.35 -14.63
C VAL A 33 -2.88 8.80 -15.02
N ASP A 34 -3.35 7.77 -14.32
CA ASP A 34 -4.60 7.07 -14.58
C ASP A 34 -5.79 7.66 -13.81
N GLY A 35 -5.53 8.50 -12.80
CA GLY A 35 -6.53 9.08 -11.92
C GLY A 35 -6.78 8.24 -10.66
N LEU A 36 -7.11 8.93 -9.56
CA LEU A 36 -7.44 8.29 -8.28
C LEU A 36 -8.67 7.36 -8.40
N GLU A 37 -9.67 7.74 -9.18
CA GLU A 37 -10.87 6.92 -9.39
C GLU A 37 -10.55 5.55 -10.01
N ALA A 38 -9.57 5.46 -10.91
CA ALA A 38 -9.13 4.18 -11.47
C ALA A 38 -8.52 3.28 -10.38
N VAL A 39 -7.75 3.86 -9.46
CA VAL A 39 -7.17 3.16 -8.31
C VAL A 39 -8.27 2.66 -7.36
N LEU A 40 -9.20 3.54 -6.98
CA LEU A 40 -10.30 3.19 -6.06
C LEU A 40 -11.23 2.14 -6.68
N ALA A 41 -11.55 2.26 -7.98
CA ALA A 41 -12.32 1.26 -8.71
C ALA A 41 -11.62 -0.11 -8.70
N ALA A 42 -10.29 -0.15 -8.89
CA ALA A 42 -9.52 -1.40 -8.80
C ALA A 42 -9.59 -2.01 -7.39
N MET A 43 -9.42 -1.20 -6.34
CA MET A 43 -9.51 -1.66 -4.94
C MET A 43 -10.91 -2.14 -4.53
N CYS A 44 -11.95 -1.64 -5.20
CA CYS A 44 -13.34 -2.02 -4.97
C CYS A 44 -13.79 -3.25 -5.78
N GLN A 45 -12.92 -3.88 -6.56
CA GLN A 45 -13.29 -5.11 -7.26
C GLN A 45 -13.57 -6.25 -6.24
N PRO A 46 -14.64 -7.05 -6.40
CA PRO A 46 -15.05 -8.02 -5.39
C PRO A 46 -13.98 -9.04 -5.02
N GLN A 47 -13.16 -9.46 -5.99
CA GLN A 47 -12.09 -10.44 -5.80
C GLN A 47 -10.84 -9.90 -5.10
N VAL A 48 -10.73 -8.59 -4.88
CA VAL A 48 -9.63 -8.01 -4.10
C VAL A 48 -9.82 -8.39 -2.64
N ALA A 49 -9.00 -9.32 -2.17
CA ALA A 49 -9.01 -9.84 -0.81
C ALA A 49 -7.92 -9.22 0.08
N ILE A 50 -6.83 -8.70 -0.52
CA ILE A 50 -5.67 -8.15 0.19
C ILE A 50 -5.22 -6.88 -0.50
N VAL A 51 -4.90 -5.85 0.30
CA VAL A 51 -4.15 -4.65 -0.10
C VAL A 51 -2.83 -4.67 0.66
N SER A 52 -1.72 -4.86 -0.05
CA SER A 52 -0.38 -4.87 0.55
C SER A 52 0.35 -3.54 0.35
N LEU A 53 1.24 -3.17 1.28
CA LEU A 53 1.94 -1.88 1.27
C LEU A 53 3.46 -2.03 1.41
N THR A 54 4.21 -1.30 0.58
CA THR A 54 5.65 -1.04 0.71
C THR A 54 5.88 0.44 0.44
N ILE A 55 5.42 1.29 1.37
CA ILE A 55 5.30 2.75 1.18
C ILE A 55 6.38 3.53 1.94
N THR A 56 7.39 2.85 2.49
CA THR A 56 8.37 3.37 3.45
C THR A 56 7.76 3.77 4.79
N GLU A 57 8.57 3.86 5.82
CA GLU A 57 8.15 4.18 7.19
C GLU A 57 7.43 5.54 7.27
N LYS A 58 7.86 6.49 6.43
CA LYS A 58 7.27 7.84 6.36
C LYS A 58 5.88 7.85 5.72
N GLY A 59 5.55 6.85 4.91
CA GLY A 59 4.27 6.77 4.21
C GLY A 59 3.05 6.58 5.12
N TYR A 60 3.28 6.16 6.38
CA TYR A 60 2.25 5.92 7.38
C TYR A 60 1.83 7.20 8.13
N CYS A 61 2.56 8.31 7.96
CA CYS A 61 2.29 9.59 8.64
C CYS A 61 2.11 9.44 10.17
N HIS A 62 2.86 8.54 10.79
CA HIS A 62 2.78 8.26 12.23
C HIS A 62 3.95 8.87 12.98
N SER A 63 3.77 9.09 14.28
CA SER A 63 4.84 9.45 15.21
C SER A 63 5.74 8.23 15.46
N PRO A 64 7.05 8.28 15.10
CA PRO A 64 7.95 7.15 15.35
C PRO A 64 8.07 6.77 16.84
N ALA A 65 7.79 7.72 17.74
CA ALA A 65 7.86 7.50 19.18
C ALA A 65 6.61 6.83 19.75
N SER A 66 5.41 7.10 19.21
CA SER A 66 4.14 6.60 19.76
C SER A 66 3.41 5.61 18.85
N GLY A 67 3.77 5.49 17.57
CA GLY A 67 3.03 4.68 16.60
C GLY A 67 1.69 5.30 16.17
N GLU A 68 1.34 6.48 16.69
CA GLU A 68 0.05 7.12 16.46
C GLU A 68 0.06 7.97 15.19
N LEU A 69 -1.10 8.05 14.52
CA LEU A 69 -1.29 8.92 13.37
C LEU A 69 -1.11 10.40 13.75
N GLN A 70 -0.30 11.12 12.98
CA GLN A 70 -0.17 12.57 13.12
C GLN A 70 -1.29 13.26 12.36
N LEU A 71 -2.38 13.61 13.05
CA LEU A 71 -3.56 14.26 12.44
C LEU A 71 -3.26 15.65 11.89
N ASP A 72 -2.25 16.33 12.44
CA ASP A 72 -1.74 17.63 11.98
C ASP A 72 -0.76 17.51 10.81
N HIS A 73 -0.34 16.30 10.42
CA HIS A 73 0.51 16.09 9.25
C HIS A 73 -0.21 16.64 8.00
N PRO A 74 0.43 17.50 7.17
CA PRO A 74 -0.24 18.20 6.08
C PRO A 74 -0.99 17.28 5.10
N LEU A 75 -0.44 16.10 4.83
CA LEU A 75 -1.08 15.09 3.98
C LEU A 75 -2.37 14.53 4.60
N ILE A 76 -2.38 14.29 5.91
CA ILE A 76 -3.54 13.74 6.63
C ILE A 76 -4.60 14.81 6.80
N ALA A 77 -4.21 16.02 7.20
CA ALA A 77 -5.13 17.14 7.33
C ALA A 77 -5.81 17.49 5.99
N ALA A 78 -5.07 17.44 4.87
CA ALA A 78 -5.63 17.64 3.54
C ALA A 78 -6.63 16.54 3.15
N ASP A 79 -6.30 15.29 3.44
CA ASP A 79 -7.19 14.15 3.18
C ASP A 79 -8.45 14.21 4.05
N LEU A 80 -8.37 14.63 5.32
CA LEU A 80 -9.54 14.81 6.19
C LEU A 80 -10.46 15.92 5.69
N HIS A 81 -9.91 16.95 5.04
CA HIS A 81 -10.71 18.02 4.45
C HIS A 81 -11.42 17.59 3.16
N ASN A 82 -10.84 16.65 2.40
CA ASN A 82 -11.41 16.12 1.16
C ASN A 82 -11.30 14.58 1.11
N PRO A 83 -12.10 13.86 1.92
CA PRO A 83 -11.94 12.42 2.13
C PRO A 83 -12.25 11.56 0.91
N HIS A 84 -12.91 12.12 -0.10
CA HIS A 84 -13.19 11.44 -1.37
C HIS A 84 -12.10 11.64 -2.42
N GLN A 85 -11.08 12.47 -2.14
CA GLN A 85 -9.90 12.63 -2.98
C GLN A 85 -8.59 12.50 -2.19
N PRO A 86 -8.40 11.41 -1.42
CA PRO A 86 -7.25 11.24 -0.56
C PRO A 86 -5.95 11.03 -1.36
N LYS A 87 -4.83 11.42 -0.75
CA LYS A 87 -3.48 11.25 -1.26
C LYS A 87 -2.60 10.38 -0.35
N SER A 88 -2.92 10.30 0.93
CA SER A 88 -2.25 9.39 1.88
C SER A 88 -2.69 7.94 1.67
N ALA A 89 -1.81 7.00 2.04
CA ALA A 89 -2.16 5.59 2.02
C ALA A 89 -3.34 5.26 2.95
N ALA A 90 -3.38 5.86 4.15
CA ALA A 90 -4.49 5.70 5.09
C ALA A 90 -5.82 6.20 4.49
N GLY A 91 -5.82 7.39 3.88
CA GLY A 91 -7.00 7.96 3.24
C GLY A 91 -7.51 7.10 2.08
N VAL A 92 -6.62 6.67 1.17
CA VAL A 92 -6.99 5.82 0.04
C VAL A 92 -7.57 4.47 0.51
N VAL A 93 -6.97 3.86 1.52
CA VAL A 93 -7.46 2.60 2.11
C VAL A 93 -8.84 2.79 2.73
N VAL A 94 -9.04 3.85 3.53
CA VAL A 94 -10.32 4.11 4.22
C VAL A 94 -11.43 4.46 3.23
N GLU A 95 -11.15 5.26 2.20
CA GLU A 95 -12.13 5.56 1.14
C GLU A 95 -12.52 4.29 0.36
N ALA A 96 -11.56 3.43 0.01
CA ALA A 96 -11.86 2.16 -0.64
C ALA A 96 -12.72 1.25 0.25
N LEU A 97 -12.42 1.16 1.55
CA LEU A 97 -13.21 0.38 2.51
C LEU A 97 -14.62 0.95 2.69
N SER A 98 -14.77 2.28 2.72
CA SER A 98 -16.06 2.97 2.76
C SER A 98 -16.92 2.62 1.55
N ARG A 99 -16.35 2.68 0.33
CA ARG A 99 -17.04 2.28 -0.91
C ARG A 99 -17.43 0.81 -0.91
N ARG A 100 -16.55 -0.08 -0.44
CA ARG A 100 -16.85 -1.52 -0.32
C ARG A 100 -18.00 -1.77 0.65
N ARG A 101 -17.99 -1.13 1.82
CA ARG A 101 -19.08 -1.19 2.81
C ARG A 101 -20.40 -0.74 2.19
N ALA A 102 -20.41 0.42 1.51
CA ALA A 102 -21.61 0.95 0.85
C ALA A 102 -22.15 0.04 -0.26
N ALA A 103 -21.27 -0.68 -0.95
CA ALA A 103 -21.62 -1.66 -1.98
C ALA A 103 -21.96 -3.07 -1.45
N GLY A 104 -21.92 -3.29 -0.12
CA GLY A 104 -22.14 -4.61 0.48
C GLY A 104 -21.05 -5.63 0.16
N LEU A 105 -19.84 -5.18 -0.17
CA LEU A 105 -18.68 -6.03 -0.43
C LEU A 105 -17.94 -6.36 0.88
N PRO A 106 -17.32 -7.55 0.98
CA PRO A 106 -16.47 -7.87 2.11
C PRO A 106 -15.27 -6.93 2.17
N ALA A 107 -14.77 -6.67 3.38
CA ALA A 107 -13.49 -6.01 3.58
C ALA A 107 -12.33 -6.81 2.96
N PHE A 108 -11.23 -6.13 2.65
CA PHE A 108 -9.94 -6.76 2.36
C PHE A 108 -9.04 -6.72 3.60
N THR A 109 -8.08 -7.64 3.69
CA THR A 109 -6.95 -7.54 4.63
C THR A 109 -6.00 -6.43 4.19
N VAL A 110 -5.48 -5.66 5.14
CA VAL A 110 -4.45 -4.65 4.87
C VAL A 110 -3.11 -5.16 5.42
N MET A 111 -2.17 -5.48 4.54
CA MET A 111 -0.92 -6.16 4.89
C MET A 111 0.28 -5.24 4.65
N SER A 112 0.85 -4.69 5.72
CA SER A 112 2.11 -3.97 5.61
C SER A 112 3.26 -4.95 5.34
N CYS A 113 4.13 -4.60 4.39
CA CYS A 113 5.39 -5.26 4.10
C CYS A 113 6.57 -4.28 4.29
N ASP A 114 6.38 -3.19 5.04
CA ASP A 114 7.45 -2.23 5.36
C ASP A 114 8.24 -2.71 6.59
N ASN A 115 9.51 -2.29 6.66
CA ASN A 115 10.45 -2.70 7.70
C ASN A 115 10.26 -1.91 9.01
N MET A 116 9.15 -2.15 9.68
CA MET A 116 8.84 -1.57 11.00
C MET A 116 8.48 -2.69 11.98
N PRO A 117 8.82 -2.56 13.27
CA PRO A 117 8.33 -3.47 14.29
C PRO A 117 6.80 -3.39 14.33
N GLU A 118 6.15 -4.55 14.42
CA GLU A 118 4.69 -4.63 14.55
C GLU A 118 3.95 -3.83 13.45
N ASN A 119 4.45 -3.88 12.22
CA ASN A 119 3.97 -3.07 11.09
C ASN A 119 2.45 -3.22 10.82
N GLY A 120 1.84 -4.35 11.15
CA GLY A 120 0.39 -4.55 11.12
C GLY A 120 -0.34 -3.74 12.20
N HIS A 121 0.20 -3.66 13.42
CA HIS A 121 -0.35 -2.81 14.48
C HIS A 121 -0.22 -1.32 14.14
N VAL A 122 0.92 -0.90 13.58
CA VAL A 122 1.09 0.47 13.07
C VAL A 122 0.03 0.77 12.00
N MET A 123 -0.14 -0.13 11.02
CA MET A 123 -1.15 0.05 9.97
C MET A 123 -2.58 0.12 10.52
N ARG A 124 -2.93 -0.76 11.47
CA ARG A 124 -4.23 -0.73 12.15
C ARG A 124 -4.46 0.61 12.84
N ASN A 125 -3.48 1.09 13.59
CA ASN A 125 -3.60 2.34 14.36
C ASN A 125 -3.83 3.53 13.43
N VAL A 126 -3.06 3.65 12.34
CA VAL A 126 -3.22 4.77 11.41
C VAL A 126 -4.54 4.73 10.66
N VAL A 127 -4.99 3.56 10.21
CA VAL A 127 -6.28 3.40 9.51
C VAL A 127 -7.45 3.68 10.43
N CYS A 128 -7.46 3.10 11.63
CA CYS A 128 -8.55 3.30 12.58
C CYS A 128 -8.59 4.74 13.11
N ALA A 129 -7.43 5.38 13.35
CA ALA A 129 -7.38 6.78 13.77
C ALA A 129 -7.89 7.72 12.68
N TYR A 130 -7.47 7.52 11.42
CA TYR A 130 -7.96 8.30 10.29
C TYR A 130 -9.47 8.10 10.09
N ALA A 131 -9.95 6.85 10.11
CA ALA A 131 -11.38 6.55 9.99
C ALA A 131 -12.19 7.18 11.12
N ARG A 132 -11.72 7.11 12.37
CA ARG A 132 -12.41 7.69 13.54
C ARG A 132 -12.47 9.23 13.48
N ALA A 133 -11.47 9.86 12.87
CA ALA A 133 -11.50 11.31 12.62
C ALA A 133 -12.50 11.72 11.52
N LEU A 134 -12.93 10.80 10.66
CA LEU A 134 -13.94 11.02 9.62
C LEU A 134 -15.36 10.64 10.08
N ASP A 135 -15.53 9.42 10.58
CA ASP A 135 -16.80 8.79 10.89
C ASP A 135 -16.59 7.62 11.87
N GLU A 136 -17.20 7.73 13.06
CA GLU A 136 -17.11 6.70 14.10
C GLU A 136 -17.71 5.36 13.67
N ASP A 137 -18.80 5.36 12.89
CA ASP A 137 -19.45 4.13 12.42
C ASP A 137 -18.58 3.41 11.39
N LEU A 138 -17.89 4.17 10.52
CA LEU A 138 -16.92 3.62 9.59
C LEU A 138 -15.72 3.01 10.33
N ALA A 139 -15.20 3.69 11.35
CA ALA A 139 -14.10 3.18 12.16
C ALA A 139 -14.48 1.87 12.87
N ALA A 140 -15.67 1.81 13.49
CA ALA A 140 -16.17 0.61 14.14
C ALA A 140 -16.33 -0.56 13.14
N TRP A 141 -16.83 -0.27 11.93
CA TRP A 141 -16.94 -1.29 10.88
C TRP A 141 -15.56 -1.81 10.45
N ILE A 142 -14.59 -0.92 10.25
CA ILE A 142 -13.22 -1.30 9.88
C ILE A 142 -12.59 -2.18 10.98
N GLU A 143 -12.71 -1.78 12.25
CA GLU A 143 -12.17 -2.54 13.39
C GLU A 143 -12.75 -3.96 13.49
N GLN A 144 -13.99 -4.17 13.06
CA GLN A 144 -14.67 -5.47 13.11
C GLN A 144 -14.42 -6.33 11.87
N ASN A 145 -14.21 -5.73 10.70
CA ASN A 145 -14.21 -6.43 9.42
C ASN A 145 -12.83 -6.53 8.76
N VAL A 146 -11.87 -5.67 9.12
CA VAL A 146 -10.53 -5.62 8.51
C VAL A 146 -9.50 -6.27 9.43
N THR A 147 -8.61 -7.07 8.86
CA THR A 147 -7.44 -7.60 9.55
C THR A 147 -6.15 -6.92 9.10
N PHE A 148 -5.21 -6.78 10.04
CA PHE A 148 -3.93 -6.11 9.85
C PHE A 148 -2.78 -7.00 10.35
N PRO A 149 -2.41 -8.05 9.61
CA PRO A 149 -1.33 -8.94 10.02
C PRO A 149 0.02 -8.20 9.98
N SER A 150 0.85 -8.45 11.00
CA SER A 150 2.25 -8.03 10.97
C SER A 150 3.10 -9.02 10.18
N THR A 151 4.15 -8.54 9.53
CA THR A 151 5.09 -9.34 8.74
C THR A 151 6.53 -9.07 9.14
N MET A 152 7.41 -10.03 8.88
CA MET A 152 8.84 -9.79 8.75
C MET A 152 9.22 -10.02 7.28
N VAL A 153 9.86 -9.04 6.65
CA VAL A 153 10.36 -9.14 5.29
C VAL A 153 11.88 -8.94 5.28
N ASP A 154 12.58 -9.79 4.54
CA ASP A 154 14.04 -9.70 4.44
C ASP A 154 14.49 -10.08 3.02
N ARG A 155 14.96 -9.08 2.29
CA ARG A 155 15.69 -9.22 1.03
C ARG A 155 16.40 -7.91 0.75
N ILE A 156 17.72 -7.96 0.59
CA ILE A 156 18.50 -6.79 0.17
C ILE A 156 18.20 -6.53 -1.31
N VAL A 157 17.65 -5.36 -1.61
CA VAL A 157 17.38 -4.88 -2.98
C VAL A 157 17.96 -3.48 -3.13
N PRO A 158 19.18 -3.34 -3.69
CA PRO A 158 19.76 -2.02 -3.94
C PRO A 158 18.93 -1.21 -4.93
N ALA A 159 19.04 0.12 -4.85
CA ALA A 159 18.47 0.99 -5.88
C ALA A 159 19.07 0.65 -7.25
N VAL A 160 18.21 0.57 -8.27
CA VAL A 160 18.64 0.31 -9.65
C VAL A 160 19.43 1.50 -10.19
N THR A 161 20.62 1.25 -10.71
CA THR A 161 21.45 2.22 -11.43
C THR A 161 21.53 1.86 -12.92
N ALA A 162 22.07 2.76 -13.75
CA ALA A 162 22.34 2.44 -15.16
C ALA A 162 23.28 1.23 -15.30
N GLU A 163 24.30 1.14 -14.45
CA GLU A 163 25.21 -0.02 -14.40
C GLU A 163 24.48 -1.32 -14.06
N THR A 164 23.52 -1.28 -13.11
CA THR A 164 22.67 -2.44 -12.80
C THR A 164 21.87 -2.89 -14.02
N LEU A 165 21.29 -1.95 -14.77
CA LEU A 165 20.51 -2.26 -15.98
C LEU A 165 21.39 -2.89 -17.05
N ASP A 166 22.55 -2.30 -17.34
CA ASP A 166 23.52 -2.84 -18.31
C ASP A 166 23.92 -4.26 -17.94
N LYS A 167 24.20 -4.51 -16.65
CA LYS A 167 24.60 -5.84 -16.19
C LYS A 167 23.49 -6.88 -16.32
N ILE A 168 22.23 -6.50 -16.07
CA ILE A 168 21.07 -7.39 -16.27
C ILE A 168 20.90 -7.77 -17.74
N THR A 169 21.20 -6.87 -18.69
CA THR A 169 21.11 -7.20 -20.13
C THR A 169 22.19 -8.18 -20.62
N GLN A 170 23.23 -8.43 -19.82
CA GLN A 170 24.32 -9.37 -20.14
C GLN A 170 24.08 -10.79 -19.60
N LEU A 171 22.97 -11.02 -18.89
CA LEU A 171 22.54 -12.33 -18.37
C LEU A 171 21.80 -13.15 -19.43
#